data_AF-A0A7S0DS19-F1
#
_entry.id   AF-A0A7S0DS19-F1
#
_cell.length_a   1.000
_cell.length_b   1.000
_cell.length_c   1.000
_cell.angle_alpha   90.00
_cell.angle_beta   90.00
_cell.angle_gamma   90.00
#
_symmetry.space_group_name_H-M   'P 1'
#
loop_
_entity.id
_entity.type
_entity.pdbx_description
1 polymer ?
#
loop_
_entity_poly.entity_id
_entity_poly.type
_entity_poly.pdbx_seq_one_letter_code
_entity_poly.pdbx_strand_id
1 'polypeptide(L)'
;MASGYQSKFRSTNSRRKGPGFVAKRKIVIKPFGVQPKPPADFEQKSLKRVHEAVATTLKTGNVGSASREEMYRLVESLCIHSRGEVVYSNLHTQCRIHIENTVQQLAAPHTEGIRGKAEAGVLTEAKLDDRFLQRVAKVWADHCHNFAVIRSIFLYLDRTFVLPNPRLTSIVGMGLTLLRTSLTSNSRVLRQITSATLAAIERDRAKSRPADRQLLSKVLGMLRELKIYSSAFEGAFLTSTRRFYETESMQLAITLPLPEYLKHSESRLNEEKGRVGVYIAESIRRQ
;
A
#
# COMPACT_ATOMS: atom_id res chain seq x y z
N MET A 1 -55.61 48.37 56.78
CA MET A 1 -55.42 49.44 57.79
C MET A 1 -53.93 49.56 58.08
N ALA A 2 -53.43 50.82 58.07
CA ALA A 2 -52.21 51.35 58.69
C ALA A 2 -50.85 50.64 58.40
N SER A 3 -49.92 51.28 57.69
CA SER A 3 -48.92 52.25 58.22
C SER A 3 -47.86 51.55 59.10
N GLY A 4 -46.55 51.71 58.98
CA GLY A 4 -45.70 52.63 58.24
C GLY A 4 -44.27 52.54 58.83
N TYR A 5 -43.29 53.02 58.06
CA TYR A 5 -42.09 53.74 58.51
C TYR A 5 -40.97 53.08 59.36
N GLN A 6 -39.82 52.93 58.68
CA GLN A 6 -38.48 53.47 58.98
C GLN A 6 -37.52 52.87 60.05
N SER A 7 -36.49 52.21 59.51
CA SER A 7 -35.07 52.66 59.42
C SER A 7 -34.07 52.56 60.60
N LYS A 8 -32.84 52.20 60.17
CA LYS A 8 -31.48 52.58 60.66
C LYS A 8 -30.81 51.69 61.73
N PHE A 9 -29.73 51.01 61.35
CA PHE A 9 -28.30 51.46 61.48
C PHE A 9 -27.41 50.26 61.10
N ARG A 10 -26.72 50.28 59.95
CA ARG A 10 -25.30 50.67 59.78
C ARG A 10 -24.32 49.83 60.63
N SER A 11 -23.64 48.86 59.99
CA SER A 11 -22.28 48.50 60.35
C SER A 11 -21.40 48.58 59.10
N THR A 12 -20.22 49.12 59.32
CA THR A 12 -19.29 49.72 58.38
C THR A 12 -18.36 48.71 57.72
N ASN A 13 -18.32 48.76 56.39
CA ASN A 13 -17.13 48.97 55.56
C ASN A 13 -15.82 48.26 55.97
N SER A 14 -15.34 47.34 55.12
CA SER A 14 -13.94 47.41 54.67
C SER A 14 -13.77 46.67 53.34
N ARG A 15 -13.68 47.47 52.29
CA ARG A 15 -13.38 47.10 50.92
C ARG A 15 -11.88 47.29 50.73
N ARG A 16 -11.11 46.23 50.46
CA ARG A 16 -9.81 46.37 49.79
C ARG A 16 -9.95 45.86 48.35
N LYS A 17 -10.04 46.82 47.43
CA LYS A 17 -9.99 46.64 45.97
C LYS A 17 -8.53 46.40 45.56
N GLY A 18 -8.25 45.26 44.92
CA GLY A 18 -7.08 45.08 44.05
C GLY A 18 -7.40 45.53 42.62
N PRO A 19 -6.39 45.83 41.79
CA PRO A 19 -6.56 46.56 40.54
C PRO A 19 -7.12 45.69 39.40
N GLY A 20 -8.17 46.20 38.75
CA GLY A 20 -8.35 46.11 37.29
C GLY A 20 -8.42 44.74 36.62
N PHE A 21 -9.36 43.86 37.00
CA PHE A 21 -9.82 42.85 36.04
C PHE A 21 -10.71 43.55 35.00
N VAL A 22 -10.12 43.90 33.86
CA VAL A 22 -10.88 44.24 32.65
C VAL A 22 -11.71 43.00 32.31
N ALA A 23 -13.03 43.09 32.50
CA ALA A 23 -13.95 42.05 32.13
C ALA A 23 -13.64 41.60 30.68
N LYS A 24 -13.30 40.32 30.50
CA LYS A 24 -13.06 39.75 29.16
C LYS A 24 -14.25 40.08 28.28
N ARG A 25 -14.09 41.00 27.33
CA ARG A 25 -15.13 41.36 26.37
C ARG A 25 -15.41 40.10 25.55
N LYS A 26 -16.53 39.43 25.85
CA LYS A 26 -17.02 38.31 25.07
C LYS A 26 -17.42 38.87 23.71
N ILE A 27 -16.62 38.58 22.68
CA ILE A 27 -16.94 38.94 21.30
C ILE A 27 -18.13 38.08 20.89
N VAL A 28 -19.32 38.67 20.88
CA VAL A 28 -20.52 38.06 20.33
C VAL A 28 -20.49 38.35 18.84
N ILE A 29 -19.99 37.41 18.06
CA ILE A 29 -20.11 37.45 16.60
C ILE A 29 -21.60 37.33 16.30
N LYS A 30 -22.22 38.40 15.78
CA LYS A 30 -23.60 38.33 15.27
C LYS A 30 -23.62 37.21 14.23
N PRO A 31 -24.52 36.21 14.32
CA PRO A 31 -24.55 35.15 13.34
C PRO A 31 -24.76 35.78 11.97
N PHE A 32 -23.81 35.58 11.05
CA PHE A 32 -24.08 35.84 9.64
C PHE A 32 -25.28 34.96 9.28
N GLY A 33 -26.42 35.59 8.99
CA GLY A 33 -27.73 34.95 8.91
C GLY A 33 -27.87 33.88 7.82
N VAL A 34 -26.85 33.69 7.00
CA VAL A 34 -26.78 32.62 6.00
C VAL A 34 -25.34 32.14 5.98
N GLN A 35 -25.08 30.90 6.40
CA GLN A 35 -23.85 30.23 5.99
C GLN A 35 -23.85 30.22 4.46
N PRO A 36 -22.81 30.72 3.77
CA PRO A 36 -22.76 30.66 2.32
C PRO A 36 -22.83 29.19 1.93
N LYS A 37 -24.01 28.73 1.52
CA LYS A 37 -24.19 27.39 1.00
C LYS A 37 -23.32 27.33 -0.25
N PRO A 38 -22.37 26.39 -0.34
CA PRO A 38 -21.62 26.22 -1.56
C PRO A 38 -22.61 26.04 -2.71
N PRO A 39 -22.31 26.57 -3.91
CA PRO A 39 -23.13 26.34 -5.09
C PRO A 39 -23.41 24.82 -5.24
N ALA A 40 -24.62 24.42 -5.64
CA ALA A 40 -24.96 23.00 -5.83
C ALA A 40 -23.98 22.25 -6.77
N ASP A 41 -23.33 23.01 -7.67
CA ASP A 41 -22.29 22.55 -8.59
C ASP A 41 -20.90 22.37 -7.96
N PHE A 42 -20.64 22.94 -6.78
CA PHE A 42 -19.32 22.94 -6.15
C PHE A 42 -18.91 21.54 -5.70
N GLU A 43 -19.85 20.76 -5.17
CA GLU A 43 -19.58 19.37 -4.76
C GLU A 43 -19.22 18.51 -5.96
N GLN A 44 -20.01 18.57 -7.03
CA GLN A 44 -19.76 17.76 -8.23
C GLN A 44 -18.50 18.19 -8.97
N LYS A 45 -18.24 19.50 -9.11
CA LYS A 45 -17.02 20.00 -9.75
C LYS A 45 -15.77 19.70 -8.92
N SER A 46 -15.85 19.85 -7.59
CA SER A 46 -14.72 19.53 -6.70
C SER A 46 -14.46 18.03 -6.65
N LEU A 47 -15.50 17.18 -6.63
CA LEU A 47 -15.35 15.73 -6.72
C LEU A 47 -14.75 15.30 -8.06
N LYS A 48 -15.17 15.89 -9.19
CA LYS A 48 -14.56 15.63 -10.50
C LYS A 48 -13.09 16.03 -10.53
N ARG A 49 -12.73 17.18 -9.96
CA ARG A 49 -11.34 17.64 -9.89
C ARG A 49 -10.47 16.74 -9.00
N VAL A 50 -11.00 16.30 -7.86
CA VAL A 50 -10.35 15.30 -6.99
C VAL A 50 -10.21 13.96 -7.71
N HIS A 51 -11.24 13.54 -8.44
CA HIS A 51 -11.22 12.31 -9.25
C HIS A 51 -10.14 12.35 -10.33
N GLU A 52 -10.06 13.44 -11.10
CA GLU A 52 -9.03 13.64 -12.13
C GLU A 52 -7.63 13.66 -11.52
N ALA A 53 -7.43 14.31 -10.39
CA ALA A 53 -6.15 14.35 -9.71
C ALA A 53 -5.74 12.98 -9.15
N VAL A 54 -6.68 12.21 -8.59
CA VAL A 54 -6.42 10.84 -8.14
C VAL A 54 -6.10 9.94 -9.33
N ALA A 55 -6.85 10.04 -10.42
CA ALA A 55 -6.58 9.30 -11.65
C ALA A 55 -5.21 9.66 -12.25
N THR A 56 -4.83 10.93 -12.22
CA THR A 56 -3.51 11.41 -12.67
C THR A 56 -2.41 10.89 -11.75
N THR A 57 -2.61 10.94 -10.44
CA THR A 57 -1.67 10.41 -9.44
C THR A 57 -1.46 8.91 -9.62
N LEU A 58 -2.53 8.15 -9.84
CA LEU A 58 -2.47 6.71 -10.07
C LEU A 58 -1.77 6.35 -11.40
N LYS A 59 -1.87 7.20 -12.43
CA LYS A 59 -1.24 6.95 -13.74
C LYS A 59 0.21 7.44 -13.84
N THR A 60 0.55 8.56 -13.20
CA THR A 60 1.83 9.26 -13.39
C THR A 60 2.68 9.39 -12.13
N GLY A 61 2.17 9.01 -10.97
CA GLY A 61 2.85 9.18 -9.68
C GLY A 61 2.86 10.60 -9.14
N ASN A 62 2.27 11.55 -9.86
CA ASN A 62 2.26 12.97 -9.53
C ASN A 62 0.83 13.53 -9.57
N VAL A 63 0.60 14.58 -8.80
CA VAL A 63 -0.71 15.26 -8.70
C VAL A 63 -1.00 16.12 -9.96
N GLY A 64 -0.11 16.11 -10.95
CA GLY A 64 -0.24 16.86 -12.19
C GLY A 64 -0.03 18.36 -12.00
N SER A 65 -0.88 19.17 -12.62
CA SER A 65 -0.85 20.65 -12.59
C SER A 65 -1.44 21.27 -11.33
N ALA A 66 -2.09 20.49 -10.47
CA ALA A 66 -2.67 20.97 -9.22
C ALA A 66 -1.68 20.85 -8.06
N SER A 67 -1.60 21.90 -7.23
CA SER A 67 -0.78 21.87 -6.03
C SER A 67 -1.35 20.87 -5.01
N ARG A 68 -0.47 20.11 -4.34
CA ARG A 68 -0.87 19.17 -3.27
C ARG A 68 -1.70 19.86 -2.18
N GLU A 69 -1.39 21.11 -1.90
CA GLU A 69 -2.09 21.95 -0.92
C GLU A 69 -3.49 22.35 -1.37
N GLU A 70 -3.66 22.69 -2.65
CA GLU A 70 -4.98 22.99 -3.22
C GLU A 70 -5.88 21.75 -3.15
N MET A 71 -5.33 20.57 -3.48
CA MET A 71 -6.06 19.32 -3.39
C MET A 71 -6.43 18.97 -1.96
N TYR A 72 -5.51 19.16 -1.00
CA TYR A 72 -5.79 18.96 0.42
C TYR A 72 -6.92 19.85 0.92
N ARG A 73 -6.89 21.16 0.61
CA ARG A 73 -7.95 22.11 1.01
C ARG A 73 -9.29 21.81 0.34
N LEU A 74 -9.26 21.34 -0.91
CA LEU A 74 -10.47 20.86 -1.61
C LEU A 74 -11.05 19.62 -0.93
N VAL A 75 -10.21 18.65 -0.54
CA VAL A 75 -10.66 17.46 0.21
C VAL A 75 -11.20 17.85 1.59
N GLU A 76 -10.54 18.76 2.30
CA GLU A 76 -11.03 19.29 3.58
C GLU A 76 -12.41 19.95 3.42
N SER A 77 -12.54 20.86 2.44
CA SER A 77 -13.81 21.51 2.12
C SER A 77 -14.88 20.48 1.75
N LEU A 78 -14.55 19.47 0.93
CA LEU A 78 -15.46 18.40 0.57
C LEU A 78 -15.88 17.56 1.77
N CYS A 79 -14.98 17.25 2.71
CA CYS A 79 -15.31 16.47 3.91
C CYS A 79 -16.23 17.25 4.87
N ILE A 80 -16.16 18.57 4.86
CA ILE A 80 -17.03 19.46 5.67
C ILE A 80 -18.43 19.55 5.06
N HIS A 81 -18.55 19.65 3.74
CA HIS A 81 -19.83 19.90 3.06
C HIS A 81 -20.55 18.60 2.62
N SER A 82 -19.79 17.56 2.26
CA SER A 82 -20.26 16.23 1.90
C SER A 82 -19.74 15.22 2.93
N ARG A 83 -20.64 14.41 3.53
CA ARG A 83 -20.26 13.38 4.52
C ARG A 83 -19.09 12.54 3.97
N GLY A 84 -17.96 12.49 4.70
CA GLY A 84 -16.69 11.87 4.26
C GLY A 84 -16.80 10.43 3.73
N GLU A 85 -17.90 9.74 4.04
CA GLU A 85 -18.28 8.45 3.48
C GLU A 85 -18.37 8.44 1.95
N VAL A 86 -18.98 9.46 1.33
CA VAL A 86 -19.13 9.54 -0.14
C VAL A 86 -17.77 9.73 -0.80
N VAL A 87 -16.91 10.57 -0.19
CA VAL A 87 -15.54 10.80 -0.66
C VAL A 87 -14.70 9.52 -0.56
N TYR A 88 -14.81 8.80 0.56
CA TYR A 88 -14.11 7.53 0.76
C TYR A 88 -14.60 6.44 -0.22
N SER A 89 -15.91 6.29 -0.40
CA SER A 89 -16.49 5.31 -1.32
C SER A 89 -16.10 5.58 -2.78
N ASN A 90 -16.10 6.85 -3.18
CA ASN A 90 -15.63 7.25 -4.50
C ASN A 90 -14.13 6.96 -4.67
N LEU A 91 -13.30 7.33 -3.70
CA LEU A 91 -11.86 7.04 -3.73
C LEU A 91 -11.60 5.54 -3.83
N HIS A 92 -12.29 4.74 -3.00
CA HIS A 92 -12.21 3.29 -3.02
C HIS A 92 -12.55 2.72 -4.41
N THR A 93 -13.65 3.18 -5.01
CA THR A 93 -14.08 2.73 -6.34
C THR A 93 -13.05 3.07 -7.42
N GLN A 94 -12.46 4.27 -7.39
CA GLN A 94 -11.42 4.66 -8.35
C GLN A 94 -10.14 3.85 -8.21
N CYS A 95 -9.67 3.69 -6.96
CA CYS A 95 -8.52 2.85 -6.67
C CYS A 95 -8.76 1.41 -7.14
N ARG A 96 -9.95 0.86 -6.87
CA ARG A 96 -10.32 -0.50 -7.27
C ARG A 96 -10.25 -0.69 -8.79
N ILE A 97 -10.92 0.16 -9.57
CA ILE A 97 -10.93 0.08 -11.04
C ILE A 97 -9.52 0.21 -11.60
N HIS A 98 -8.73 1.15 -11.09
CA HIS A 98 -7.35 1.33 -11.55
C HIS A 98 -6.49 0.10 -11.27
N ILE A 99 -6.54 -0.45 -10.06
CA ILE A 99 -5.76 -1.64 -9.67
C ILE A 99 -6.19 -2.86 -10.47
N GLU A 100 -7.49 -3.08 -10.65
CA GLU A 100 -8.03 -4.16 -11.48
C GLU A 100 -7.49 -4.07 -12.92
N ASN A 101 -7.55 -2.88 -13.53
CA ASN A 101 -7.01 -2.65 -14.87
C ASN A 101 -5.49 -2.89 -14.95
N THR A 102 -4.72 -2.43 -13.96
CA THR A 102 -3.27 -2.64 -13.92
C THR A 102 -2.92 -4.12 -13.77
N VAL A 103 -3.65 -4.87 -12.94
CA VAL A 103 -3.47 -6.32 -12.81
C VAL A 103 -3.88 -7.06 -14.07
N GLN A 104 -4.95 -6.63 -14.76
CA GLN A 104 -5.33 -7.18 -16.06
C GLN A 104 -4.28 -6.90 -17.14
N GLN A 105 -3.64 -5.72 -17.14
CA GLN A 105 -2.53 -5.43 -18.04
C GLN A 105 -1.29 -6.30 -17.74
N LEU A 106 -1.05 -6.64 -16.48
CA LEU A 106 -0.04 -7.65 -16.11
C LEU A 106 -0.43 -9.06 -16.60
N ALA A 107 -1.73 -9.39 -16.62
CA ALA A 107 -2.26 -10.65 -17.11
C ALA A 107 -2.26 -10.76 -18.64
N ALA A 108 -2.29 -9.62 -19.34
CA ALA A 108 -2.37 -9.57 -20.79
C ALA A 108 -1.16 -10.30 -21.40
N PRO A 109 -1.40 -11.35 -22.22
CA PRO A 109 -0.36 -12.16 -22.80
C PRO A 109 0.43 -11.34 -23.83
N HIS A 110 1.49 -10.67 -23.39
CA HIS A 110 2.52 -10.18 -24.30
C HIS A 110 3.33 -11.32 -24.93
N THR A 111 2.92 -12.58 -24.71
CA THR A 111 3.41 -13.75 -25.44
C THR A 111 3.01 -13.76 -26.91
N GLU A 112 1.99 -13.05 -27.39
CA GLU A 112 1.66 -13.13 -28.84
C GLU A 112 2.66 -12.37 -29.73
N GLY A 113 3.25 -11.27 -29.26
CA GLY A 113 4.35 -10.60 -29.98
C GLY A 113 5.76 -11.16 -29.69
N ILE A 114 5.87 -12.03 -28.68
CA ILE A 114 7.16 -12.54 -28.18
C ILE A 114 7.35 -14.03 -28.50
N ARG A 115 6.29 -14.83 -28.67
CA ARG A 115 6.40 -16.23 -29.13
C ARG A 115 7.04 -16.30 -30.52
N GLY A 116 6.65 -15.39 -31.43
CA GLY A 116 7.34 -15.20 -32.72
C GLY A 116 8.79 -14.68 -32.63
N LYS A 117 9.24 -14.14 -31.49
CA LYS A 117 10.64 -13.71 -31.25
C LYS A 117 11.46 -14.69 -30.40
N ALA A 118 10.80 -15.58 -29.66
CA ALA A 118 11.40 -16.75 -29.04
C ALA A 118 11.78 -17.78 -30.13
N GLU A 119 10.94 -17.91 -31.16
CA GLU A 119 11.23 -18.68 -32.38
C GLU A 119 12.40 -18.07 -33.20
N ALA A 120 12.62 -16.75 -33.10
CA ALA A 120 13.76 -16.07 -33.70
C ALA A 120 15.08 -16.20 -32.91
N GLY A 121 15.13 -17.00 -31.83
CA GLY A 121 16.36 -17.31 -31.08
C GLY A 121 16.93 -16.18 -30.21
N VAL A 122 16.27 -15.02 -30.11
CA VAL A 122 16.84 -13.81 -29.44
C VAL A 122 16.52 -13.73 -27.94
N LEU A 123 15.46 -14.39 -27.45
CA LEU A 123 15.03 -14.31 -26.03
C LEU A 123 14.80 -15.70 -25.43
N THR A 124 15.62 -16.08 -24.44
CA THR A 124 15.41 -17.29 -23.63
C THR A 124 14.22 -17.10 -22.66
N GLU A 125 13.50 -18.17 -22.34
CA GLU A 125 12.38 -18.16 -21.36
C GLU A 125 12.78 -17.48 -20.03
N ALA A 126 14.00 -17.73 -19.57
CA ALA A 126 14.61 -17.09 -18.40
C ALA A 126 14.64 -15.55 -18.47
N LYS A 127 14.88 -14.94 -19.63
CA LYS A 127 14.85 -13.47 -19.80
C LYS A 127 13.43 -12.92 -19.79
N LEU A 128 12.45 -13.72 -20.21
CA LEU A 128 11.03 -13.32 -20.19
C LEU A 128 10.49 -13.30 -18.78
N ASP A 129 10.85 -14.30 -17.97
CA ASP A 129 10.51 -14.35 -16.55
C ASP A 129 11.12 -13.18 -15.77
N ASP A 130 12.41 -12.88 -15.99
CA ASP A 130 13.07 -11.75 -15.33
C ASP A 130 12.38 -10.42 -15.70
N ARG A 131 12.04 -10.21 -16.99
CA ARG A 131 11.31 -9.01 -17.44
C ARG A 131 9.89 -8.93 -16.87
N PHE A 132 9.23 -10.07 -16.68
CA PHE A 132 7.93 -10.11 -16.03
C PHE A 132 8.04 -9.72 -14.55
N LEU A 133 8.99 -10.31 -13.81
CA LEU A 133 9.24 -9.97 -12.41
C LEU A 133 9.61 -8.49 -12.25
N GLN A 134 10.41 -7.91 -13.16
CA GLN A 134 10.72 -6.48 -13.16
C GLN A 134 9.48 -5.60 -13.32
N ARG A 135 8.55 -5.99 -14.20
CA ARG A 135 7.26 -5.28 -14.34
C ARG A 135 6.42 -5.38 -13.07
N VAL A 136 6.36 -6.54 -12.44
CA VAL A 136 5.63 -6.74 -11.18
C VAL A 136 6.25 -5.87 -10.07
N ALA A 137 7.57 -5.87 -9.93
CA ALA A 137 8.27 -5.03 -8.96
C ALA A 137 8.05 -3.54 -9.22
N LYS A 138 7.99 -3.12 -10.49
CA LYS A 138 7.65 -1.74 -10.87
C LYS A 138 6.23 -1.38 -10.48
N VAL A 139 5.24 -2.22 -10.82
CA VAL A 139 3.84 -1.99 -10.44
C VAL A 139 3.68 -1.88 -8.93
N TRP A 140 4.38 -2.71 -8.15
CA TRP A 140 4.39 -2.61 -6.70
C TRP A 140 5.00 -1.29 -6.19
N ALA A 141 6.14 -0.87 -6.74
CA ALA A 141 6.79 0.38 -6.37
C ALA A 141 5.91 1.60 -6.70
N ASP A 142 5.34 1.62 -7.90
CA ASP A 142 4.43 2.67 -8.36
C ASP A 142 3.18 2.69 -7.46
N HIS A 143 2.62 1.53 -7.12
CA HIS A 143 1.49 1.43 -6.18
C HIS A 143 1.82 2.02 -4.81
N CYS A 144 2.97 1.66 -4.22
CA CYS A 144 3.39 2.20 -2.92
C CYS A 144 3.56 3.73 -2.96
N HIS A 145 4.21 4.24 -4.00
CA HIS A 145 4.41 5.68 -4.20
C HIS A 145 3.08 6.41 -4.39
N ASN A 146 2.21 5.90 -5.27
CA ASN A 146 0.91 6.48 -5.56
C ASN A 146 0.04 6.57 -4.30
N PHE A 147 -0.02 5.49 -3.51
CA PHE A 147 -0.79 5.49 -2.27
C PHE A 147 -0.19 6.37 -1.17
N ALA A 148 1.13 6.59 -1.15
CA ALA A 148 1.74 7.58 -0.27
C ALA A 148 1.31 9.01 -0.65
N VAL A 149 1.27 9.33 -1.96
CA VAL A 149 0.78 10.62 -2.45
C VAL A 149 -0.71 10.80 -2.17
N ILE A 150 -1.53 9.78 -2.45
CA ILE A 150 -2.97 9.82 -2.16
C ILE A 150 -3.20 10.03 -0.65
N ARG A 151 -2.48 9.32 0.22
CA ARG A 151 -2.55 9.54 1.68
C ARG A 151 -2.24 10.98 2.05
N SER A 152 -1.28 11.63 1.39
CA SER A 152 -0.95 13.04 1.67
C SER A 152 -2.07 14.00 1.30
N ILE A 153 -2.75 13.77 0.18
CA ILE A 153 -3.88 14.60 -0.28
C ILE A 153 -5.11 14.38 0.61
N PHE A 154 -5.38 13.12 0.98
CA PHE A 154 -6.55 12.72 1.76
C PHE A 154 -6.25 12.59 3.26
N LEU A 155 -5.19 13.25 3.75
CA LEU A 155 -4.77 13.14 5.15
C LEU A 155 -5.86 13.59 6.13
N TYR A 156 -6.62 14.64 5.75
CA TYR A 156 -7.76 15.11 6.53
C TYR A 156 -8.84 14.03 6.67
N LEU A 157 -9.20 13.37 5.57
CA LEU A 157 -10.17 12.27 5.56
C LEU A 157 -9.70 11.09 6.41
N ASP A 158 -8.42 10.71 6.30
CA ASP A 158 -7.83 9.60 7.05
C ASP A 158 -7.88 9.88 8.57
N ARG A 159 -7.59 11.12 9.00
CA ARG A 159 -7.59 11.50 10.43
C ARG A 159 -8.96 11.77 11.03
N THR A 160 -9.87 12.38 10.27
CA THR A 160 -11.15 12.87 10.81
C THR A 160 -12.29 11.86 10.65
N PHE A 161 -12.24 11.02 9.61
CA PHE A 161 -13.32 10.08 9.30
C PHE A 161 -12.90 8.62 9.39
N VAL A 162 -11.70 8.26 8.92
CA VAL A 162 -11.26 6.85 8.92
C VAL A 162 -10.77 6.44 10.31
N LEU A 163 -9.92 7.24 10.96
CA LEU A 163 -9.36 6.91 12.28
C LEU A 163 -10.40 6.68 13.38
N PRO A 164 -11.50 7.45 13.49
CA PRO A 164 -12.53 7.20 14.50
C PRO A 164 -13.43 5.98 14.19
N ASN A 165 -13.41 5.47 12.95
CA ASN A 165 -14.30 4.41 12.50
C ASN A 165 -13.54 3.08 12.37
N PRO A 166 -13.64 2.16 13.35
CA PRO A 166 -12.89 0.89 13.33
C PRO A 166 -13.31 -0.06 12.19
N ARG A 167 -14.43 0.20 11.52
CA ARG A 167 -14.91 -0.55 10.35
C ARG A 167 -14.19 -0.17 9.05
N LEU A 168 -13.51 0.98 9.02
CA LEU A 168 -12.86 1.48 7.81
C LEU A 168 -11.35 1.22 7.89
N THR A 169 -10.78 0.81 6.76
CA THR A 169 -9.33 0.63 6.65
C THR A 169 -8.69 1.96 6.27
N SER A 170 -7.51 2.26 6.84
CA SER A 170 -6.69 3.41 6.43
C SER A 170 -6.49 3.43 4.91
N ILE A 171 -6.26 4.61 4.34
CA ILE A 171 -6.11 4.74 2.87
C ILE A 171 -5.02 3.82 2.31
N VAL A 172 -3.92 3.66 3.04
CA VAL A 172 -2.84 2.73 2.66
C VAL A 172 -3.29 1.28 2.81
N GLY A 173 -3.95 0.93 3.91
CA GLY A 173 -4.45 -0.44 4.10
C GLY A 173 -5.54 -0.83 3.09
N MET A 174 -6.37 0.12 2.67
CA MET A 174 -7.31 -0.05 1.57
C MET A 174 -6.56 -0.37 0.27
N GLY A 175 -5.51 0.39 -0.07
CA GLY A 175 -4.68 0.12 -1.24
C GLY A 175 -4.04 -1.27 -1.23
N LEU A 176 -3.53 -1.71 -0.08
CA LEU A 176 -2.99 -3.06 0.09
C LEU A 176 -4.07 -4.13 -0.06
N THR A 177 -5.25 -3.93 0.53
CA THR A 177 -6.36 -4.88 0.46
C THR A 177 -6.88 -5.01 -0.98
N LEU A 178 -7.03 -3.89 -1.69
CA LEU A 178 -7.45 -3.89 -3.09
C LEU A 178 -6.44 -4.63 -3.98
N LEU A 179 -5.13 -4.35 -3.84
CA LEU A 179 -4.11 -5.03 -4.63
C LEU A 179 -4.06 -6.54 -4.30
N ARG A 180 -4.16 -6.90 -3.01
CA ARG A 180 -4.25 -8.29 -2.56
C ARG A 180 -5.43 -8.99 -3.25
N THR A 181 -6.64 -8.44 -3.11
CA THR A 181 -7.86 -9.03 -3.67
C THR A 181 -7.77 -9.18 -5.19
N SER A 182 -7.30 -8.15 -5.89
CA SER A 182 -7.15 -8.20 -7.35
C SER A 182 -6.13 -9.25 -7.80
N LEU A 183 -5.02 -9.43 -7.08
CA LEU A 183 -4.04 -10.48 -7.37
C LEU A 183 -4.55 -11.88 -7.04
N THR A 184 -5.26 -12.07 -5.92
CA THR A 184 -5.83 -13.36 -5.56
C THR A 184 -6.98 -13.78 -6.47
N SER A 185 -7.79 -12.83 -6.95
CA SER A 185 -8.84 -13.08 -7.93
C SER A 185 -8.26 -13.48 -9.29
N ASN A 186 -7.10 -12.91 -9.67
CA ASN A 186 -6.40 -13.24 -10.91
C ASN A 186 -5.37 -14.35 -10.70
N SER A 187 -5.87 -15.58 -10.50
CA SER A 187 -5.03 -16.76 -10.23
C SER A 187 -3.94 -17.01 -11.29
N ARG A 188 -4.17 -16.61 -12.55
CA ARG A 188 -3.17 -16.69 -13.63
C ARG A 188 -1.92 -15.84 -13.33
N VAL A 189 -2.10 -14.58 -12.95
CA VAL A 189 -0.99 -13.66 -12.66
C VAL A 189 -0.22 -14.14 -11.44
N LEU A 190 -0.95 -14.56 -10.40
CA LEU A 190 -0.34 -15.06 -9.17
C LEU A 190 0.48 -16.34 -9.41
N ARG A 191 -0.03 -17.28 -10.22
CA ARG A 191 0.73 -18.47 -10.64
C ARG A 191 1.96 -18.09 -11.45
N GLN A 192 1.85 -17.11 -12.35
CA GLN A 192 2.98 -16.65 -13.16
C GLN A 192 4.06 -15.99 -12.30
N ILE A 193 3.69 -15.15 -11.32
CA ILE A 193 4.62 -14.56 -10.34
C ILE A 193 5.32 -15.67 -9.57
N THR A 194 4.57 -16.64 -9.07
CA THR A 194 5.10 -17.76 -8.29
C THR A 194 6.09 -18.58 -9.13
N SER A 195 5.67 -19.02 -10.32
CA SER A 195 6.49 -19.82 -11.23
C SER A 195 7.77 -19.09 -11.64
N ALA A 196 7.68 -17.82 -12.06
CA ALA A 196 8.85 -17.05 -12.46
C ALA A 196 9.83 -16.82 -11.30
N THR A 197 9.31 -16.60 -10.09
CA THR A 197 10.13 -16.43 -8.88
C THR A 197 10.84 -17.74 -8.51
N LEU A 198 10.15 -18.87 -8.57
CA LEU A 198 10.74 -20.19 -8.33
C LEU A 198 11.80 -20.53 -9.38
N ALA A 199 11.51 -20.31 -10.66
CA ALA A 199 12.45 -20.53 -11.75
C ALA A 199 13.71 -19.66 -11.62
N ALA A 200 13.58 -18.42 -11.14
CA ALA A 200 14.73 -17.56 -10.85
C ALA A 200 15.60 -18.11 -9.70
N ILE A 201 14.98 -18.64 -8.63
CA ILE A 201 15.72 -19.26 -7.51
C ILE A 201 16.39 -20.57 -7.93
N GLU A 202 15.71 -21.42 -8.70
CA GLU A 202 16.29 -22.67 -9.20
C GLU A 202 17.49 -22.40 -10.13
N ARG A 203 17.41 -21.38 -10.98
CA ARG A 203 18.55 -20.94 -11.81
C ARG A 203 19.75 -20.47 -10.96
N ASP A 204 19.48 -19.75 -9.88
CA ASP A 204 20.52 -19.34 -8.93
C ASP A 204 21.17 -20.55 -8.23
N ARG A 205 20.37 -21.55 -7.84
CA ARG A 205 20.87 -22.81 -7.24
C ARG A 205 21.70 -23.64 -8.20
N ALA A 206 21.27 -23.74 -9.46
CA ALA A 206 21.98 -24.43 -10.51
C ALA A 206 23.28 -23.73 -10.93
N LYS A 207 23.56 -22.52 -10.39
CA LYS A 207 24.70 -21.65 -10.77
C LYS A 207 24.76 -21.37 -12.28
N SER A 208 23.65 -21.56 -12.99
CA SER A 208 23.57 -21.38 -14.44
C SER A 208 23.51 -19.90 -14.82
N ARG A 209 22.82 -19.10 -14.01
CA ARG A 209 22.76 -17.65 -14.14
C ARG A 209 22.47 -17.01 -12.77
N PRO A 210 23.25 -16.01 -12.33
CA PRO A 210 22.96 -15.33 -11.07
C PRO A 210 21.60 -14.65 -11.15
N ALA A 211 20.74 -14.89 -10.16
CA ALA A 211 19.47 -14.21 -10.06
C ALA A 211 19.66 -12.76 -9.61
N ASP A 212 18.80 -11.85 -10.08
CA ASP A 212 18.73 -10.51 -9.52
C ASP A 212 18.15 -10.57 -8.10
N ARG A 213 19.08 -10.55 -7.16
CA ARG A 213 18.85 -10.59 -5.73
C ARG A 213 17.89 -9.49 -5.28
N GLN A 214 18.09 -8.26 -5.76
CA GLN A 214 17.26 -7.14 -5.37
C GLN A 214 15.83 -7.29 -5.91
N LEU A 215 15.70 -7.81 -7.13
CA LEU A 215 14.40 -8.07 -7.74
C LEU A 215 13.60 -9.12 -6.95
N LEU A 216 14.23 -10.24 -6.59
CA LEU A 216 13.61 -11.29 -5.77
C LEU A 216 13.18 -10.75 -4.41
N SER A 217 14.03 -9.96 -3.75
CA SER A 217 13.69 -9.31 -2.48
C SER A 217 12.46 -8.40 -2.61
N LYS A 218 12.38 -7.58 -3.67
CA LYS A 218 11.24 -6.68 -3.92
C LYS A 218 9.93 -7.45 -4.15
N VAL A 219 9.96 -8.49 -4.99
CA VAL A 219 8.77 -9.30 -5.30
C VAL A 219 8.32 -10.09 -4.07
N LEU A 220 9.23 -10.77 -3.37
CA LEU A 220 8.89 -11.52 -2.16
C LEU A 220 8.46 -10.59 -1.02
N GLY A 221 9.05 -9.39 -0.93
CA GLY A 221 8.62 -8.31 -0.04
C GLY A 221 7.17 -7.90 -0.30
N MET A 222 6.81 -7.65 -1.56
CA MET A 222 5.42 -7.39 -1.95
C MET A 222 4.49 -8.53 -1.49
N LEU A 223 4.83 -9.79 -1.74
CA LEU A 223 3.98 -10.93 -1.32
C LEU A 223 3.78 -10.98 0.20
N ARG A 224 4.77 -10.54 0.99
CA ARG A 224 4.68 -10.46 2.46
C ARG A 224 3.83 -9.30 2.93
N GLU A 225 4.02 -8.11 2.37
CA GLU A 225 3.20 -6.93 2.69
C GLU A 225 1.73 -7.17 2.34
N LEU A 226 1.47 -7.86 1.24
CA LEU A 226 0.13 -8.27 0.82
C LEU A 226 -0.41 -9.50 1.56
N LYS A 227 0.36 -10.13 2.47
CA LYS A 227 -0.03 -11.32 3.23
C LYS A 227 -0.49 -12.51 2.35
N ILE A 228 0.17 -12.70 1.21
CA ILE A 228 -0.09 -13.79 0.25
C ILE A 228 1.09 -14.76 0.11
N TYR A 229 2.24 -14.45 0.71
CA TYR A 229 3.45 -15.27 0.66
C TYR A 229 3.19 -16.75 1.04
N SER A 230 2.59 -16.99 2.21
CA SER A 230 2.36 -18.35 2.71
C SER A 230 1.36 -19.14 1.86
N SER A 231 0.29 -18.49 1.41
CA SER A 231 -0.75 -19.17 0.63
C SER A 231 -0.35 -19.44 -0.83
N ALA A 232 0.47 -18.57 -1.43
CA ALA A 232 0.77 -18.63 -2.87
C ALA A 232 2.16 -19.16 -3.20
N PHE A 233 3.16 -18.90 -2.34
CA PHE A 233 4.56 -19.14 -2.66
C PHE A 233 5.22 -20.18 -1.75
N GLU A 234 5.03 -20.12 -0.44
CA GLU A 234 5.79 -20.91 0.54
C GLU A 234 5.70 -22.43 0.29
N GLY A 235 4.50 -22.99 0.14
CA GLY A 235 4.33 -24.42 -0.15
C GLY A 235 4.97 -24.87 -1.47
N ALA A 236 4.83 -24.05 -2.51
CA ALA A 236 5.43 -24.33 -3.82
C ALA A 236 6.98 -24.24 -3.76
N PHE A 237 7.50 -23.28 -3.01
CA PHE A 237 8.92 -23.10 -2.77
C PHE A 237 9.54 -24.27 -2.02
N LEU A 238 8.92 -24.73 -0.93
CA LEU A 238 9.41 -25.89 -0.18
C LEU A 238 9.39 -27.16 -1.03
N THR A 239 8.33 -27.35 -1.82
CA THR A 239 8.20 -28.50 -2.73
C THR A 239 9.28 -28.49 -3.82
N SER A 240 9.48 -27.36 -4.50
CA SER A 240 10.55 -27.18 -5.50
C SER A 240 11.94 -27.39 -4.88
N THR A 241 12.17 -26.84 -3.68
CA THR A 241 13.45 -26.96 -2.96
C THR A 241 13.75 -28.42 -2.58
N ARG A 242 12.76 -29.14 -2.04
CA ARG A 242 12.89 -30.56 -1.71
C ARG A 242 13.24 -31.37 -2.96
N ARG A 243 12.47 -31.20 -4.04
CA ARG A 243 12.70 -31.92 -5.30
C ARG A 243 14.10 -31.66 -5.88
N PHE A 244 14.57 -30.42 -5.82
CA PHE A 244 15.90 -30.03 -6.28
C PHE A 244 16.99 -30.78 -5.51
N TYR A 245 16.95 -30.74 -4.17
CA TYR A 245 17.97 -31.37 -3.34
C TYR A 245 17.86 -32.90 -3.29
N GLU A 246 16.67 -33.48 -3.42
CA GLU A 246 16.50 -34.93 -3.62
C GLU A 246 17.22 -35.38 -4.89
N THR A 247 16.97 -34.71 -6.02
CA THR A 247 17.60 -35.03 -7.30
C THR A 247 19.12 -34.87 -7.25
N GLU A 248 19.60 -33.74 -6.71
CA GLU A 248 21.03 -33.49 -6.55
C GLU A 248 21.69 -34.52 -5.62
N SER A 249 21.05 -34.84 -4.50
CA SER A 249 21.60 -35.81 -3.54
C SER A 249 21.70 -37.22 -4.11
N MET A 250 20.68 -37.69 -4.83
CA MET A 250 20.70 -39.02 -5.47
C MET A 250 21.80 -39.12 -6.52
N GLN A 251 21.99 -38.07 -7.32
CA GLN A 251 23.05 -38.03 -8.32
C GLN A 251 24.42 -38.03 -7.65
N LEU A 252 24.65 -37.14 -6.68
CA LEU A 252 25.95 -36.98 -6.05
C LEU A 252 26.34 -38.13 -5.12
N ALA A 253 25.37 -38.81 -4.50
CA ALA A 253 25.62 -39.98 -3.66
C ALA A 253 26.20 -41.16 -4.46
N ILE A 254 25.92 -41.22 -5.77
CA ILE A 254 26.45 -42.25 -6.67
C ILE A 254 27.79 -41.80 -7.27
N THR A 255 27.96 -40.51 -7.57
CA THR A 255 29.12 -40.02 -8.31
C THR A 255 30.30 -39.55 -7.46
N LEU A 256 30.08 -39.14 -6.21
CA LEU A 256 31.12 -38.55 -5.35
C LEU A 256 31.51 -39.47 -4.19
N PRO A 257 32.80 -39.52 -3.81
CA PRO A 257 33.24 -40.08 -2.54
C PRO A 257 32.63 -39.33 -1.34
N LEU A 258 32.45 -40.04 -0.22
CA LEU A 258 31.82 -39.50 0.99
C LEU A 258 32.42 -38.16 1.48
N PRO A 259 33.76 -37.96 1.54
CA PRO A 259 34.32 -36.69 1.98
C PRO A 259 33.93 -35.50 1.08
N GLU A 260 33.88 -35.72 -0.24
CA GLU A 260 33.49 -34.67 -1.20
C GLU A 260 32.00 -34.38 -1.15
N TYR A 261 31.17 -35.42 -0.97
CA TYR A 261 29.74 -35.27 -0.75
C TYR A 261 29.45 -34.40 0.48
N LEU A 262 30.08 -34.69 1.63
CA LEU A 262 29.89 -33.91 2.86
C LEU A 262 30.31 -32.44 2.69
N LYS A 263 31.43 -32.19 2.00
CA LYS A 263 31.89 -30.83 1.67
C LYS A 263 30.90 -30.10 0.76
N HIS A 264 30.32 -30.79 -0.23
CA HIS A 264 29.26 -30.23 -1.08
C HIS A 264 27.99 -29.91 -0.28
N SER A 265 27.55 -30.81 0.59
CA SER A 265 26.40 -30.58 1.48
C SER A 265 26.60 -29.36 2.38
N GLU A 266 27.78 -29.21 2.99
CA GLU A 266 28.10 -28.04 3.80
C GLU A 266 28.08 -26.74 2.98
N SER A 267 28.63 -26.77 1.76
CA SER A 267 28.58 -25.64 0.83
C SER A 267 27.14 -25.24 0.50
N ARG A 268 26.27 -26.21 0.18
CA ARG A 268 24.84 -25.96 -0.10
C ARG A 268 24.10 -25.38 1.11
N LEU A 269 24.38 -25.86 2.32
CA LEU A 269 23.81 -25.31 3.55
C LEU A 269 24.21 -23.83 3.74
N ASN A 270 25.48 -23.50 3.47
CA ASN A 270 25.95 -22.11 3.56
C ASN A 270 25.34 -21.22 2.47
N GLU A 271 25.17 -21.73 1.25
CA GLU A 271 24.48 -21.02 0.18
C GLU A 271 23.01 -20.73 0.53
N GLU A 272 22.25 -21.72 1.03
CA GLU A 272 20.85 -21.51 1.43
C GLU A 272 20.73 -20.58 2.65
N LYS A 273 21.63 -20.67 3.64
CA LYS A 273 21.70 -19.68 4.74
C LYS A 273 21.86 -18.26 4.18
N GLY A 274 22.72 -18.10 3.18
CA GLY A 274 22.88 -16.85 2.45
C GLY A 274 21.60 -16.41 1.73
N ARG A 275 20.92 -17.32 1.02
CA ARG A 275 19.65 -17.00 0.31
C ARG A 275 18.53 -16.60 1.27
N VAL A 276 18.44 -17.25 2.42
CA VAL A 276 17.46 -16.91 3.46
C VAL A 276 17.67 -15.49 3.96
N GLY A 277 18.93 -15.12 4.24
CA GLY A 277 19.26 -13.77 4.71
C GLY A 277 18.91 -12.64 3.73
N VAL A 278 18.75 -12.92 2.44
CA VAL A 278 18.52 -11.88 1.42
C VAL A 278 17.08 -11.85 0.87
N TYR A 279 16.37 -12.99 0.76
CA TYR A 279 15.02 -12.99 0.13
C TYR A 279 13.90 -13.64 0.94
N ILE A 280 14.23 -14.52 1.89
CA ILE A 280 13.24 -15.37 2.56
C ILE A 280 13.01 -14.84 3.97
N ALA A 281 11.74 -14.70 4.37
CA ALA A 281 11.40 -14.19 5.69
C ALA A 281 12.01 -15.04 6.81
N GLU A 282 12.30 -14.39 7.93
CA GLU A 282 12.69 -15.01 9.21
C GLU A 282 11.71 -16.13 9.65
N SER A 283 10.47 -16.13 9.15
CA SER A 283 9.43 -17.12 9.48
C SER A 283 9.78 -18.56 9.04
N ILE A 284 10.55 -18.75 7.98
CA ILE A 284 10.99 -20.08 7.53
C ILE A 284 12.21 -20.58 8.32
N ARG A 285 12.92 -19.70 9.04
CA ARG A 285 14.10 -20.08 9.84
C ARG A 285 13.74 -20.96 11.07
N ARG A 286 12.45 -21.06 11.43
CA ARG A 286 11.97 -21.75 12.63
C ARG A 286 11.19 -23.05 12.38
N GLN A 287 11.03 -23.48 11.13
CA GLN A 287 10.46 -24.79 10.77
C GLN A 287 11.58 -25.75 10.40
#